data_AF-A0A2V6PW61-F1
#
_entry.id   AF-A0A2V6PW61-F1
#
_cell.length_a   1.000
_cell.length_b   1.000
_cell.length_c   1.000
_cell.angle_alpha   90.00
_cell.angle_beta   90.00
_cell.angle_gamma   90.00
#
_symmetry.space_group_name_H-M   'P 1'
#
loop_
_entity.id
_entity.type
_entity.pdbx_description
1 polymer ?
#
loop_
_entity_poly.entity_id
_entity_poly.type
_entity_poly.pdbx_seq_one_letter_code
_entity_poly.pdbx_strand_id
1 'polypeptide(L)'
;MRTIAVVNQKGGCGKTITSINVSAFLARAQRRVLLVDMDPQGHATLGLLGKTVPPSKTMYEVLVQGSGGNRAVLRDIIHSVRENLDVAPADILLSALPETLAGLVGRENILSDAIGCVAGDYDYLVVDCPPNVGLLTFNALKACSEAIVPMDPSFFSLHGIGKLLETFDVLARETGHHIAPRVLVTLYSGRSPFVKAVVDEIRHHLDGRHFQTVIRYSVKLAEAASHGVPIADYCRRCAGFEDYQTLAAEVLQQEAELLEARPATTPASTREAGAGDDWLLPSAPAATPEGVLFAIEAVGATHVQLAGDFNDWASDGSDMEPIGGVWTKVVKLPPGRYRYRYVVDGQWQNDPLNAVVEPSPYGGHDSILVVDDAGSPAHAN
;
A
#
# COMPACT_ATOMS: atom_id res chain seq x y z
N MET A 1 3.15 -4.91 -7.76
CA MET A 1 3.11 -3.44 -7.79
C MET A 1 3.35 -2.90 -6.39
N ARG A 2 4.26 -1.93 -6.23
CA ARG A 2 4.56 -1.23 -4.97
C ARG A 2 3.77 0.09 -4.95
N THR A 3 3.05 0.37 -3.87
CA THR A 3 2.10 1.49 -3.79
C THR A 3 2.55 2.51 -2.73
N ILE A 4 2.80 3.75 -3.16
CA ILE A 4 3.45 4.78 -2.35
C ILE A 4 2.59 6.05 -2.34
N ALA A 5 2.07 6.44 -1.18
CA ALA A 5 1.41 7.73 -0.99
C ALA A 5 2.45 8.82 -0.68
N VAL A 6 2.29 10.02 -1.24
CA VAL A 6 3.09 11.20 -0.88
C VAL A 6 2.19 12.16 -0.10
N VAL A 7 2.38 12.20 1.22
CA VAL A 7 1.40 12.79 2.14
C VAL A 7 2.02 13.70 3.18
N ASN A 8 1.35 14.82 3.46
CA ASN A 8 1.63 15.74 4.55
C ASN A 8 0.50 16.77 4.67
N GLN A 9 0.07 17.07 5.91
CA GLN A 9 -0.94 18.07 6.26
C GLN A 9 -0.48 19.52 6.00
N LYS A 10 0.83 19.75 5.85
CA LYS A 10 1.36 21.09 5.54
C LYS A 10 1.33 21.35 4.02
N GLY A 11 0.77 22.48 3.62
CA GLY A 11 0.92 23.01 2.26
C GLY A 11 2.36 23.46 1.98
N GLY A 12 2.84 23.29 0.74
CA GLY A 12 4.15 23.81 0.32
C GLY A 12 5.38 23.02 0.80
N CYS A 13 5.22 21.84 1.41
CA CYS A 13 6.33 20.96 1.83
C CYS A 13 6.93 20.10 0.70
N GLY A 14 6.55 20.33 -0.56
CA GLY A 14 7.11 19.62 -1.70
C GLY A 14 6.48 18.26 -2.03
N LYS A 15 5.22 17.99 -1.62
CA LYS A 15 4.45 16.77 -2.00
C LYS A 15 4.43 16.53 -3.51
N THR A 16 3.73 17.38 -4.25
CA THR A 16 3.59 17.27 -5.70
C THR A 16 4.93 17.21 -6.43
N ILE A 17 5.90 18.05 -6.04
CA ILE A 17 7.24 18.03 -6.63
C ILE A 17 7.91 16.67 -6.38
N THR A 18 7.75 16.10 -5.19
CA THR A 18 8.26 14.77 -4.86
C THR A 18 7.54 13.69 -5.65
N SER A 19 6.20 13.72 -5.72
CA SER A 19 5.38 12.78 -6.48
C SER A 19 5.79 12.73 -7.95
N ILE A 20 5.90 13.90 -8.59
CA ILE A 20 6.37 14.04 -9.98
C ILE A 20 7.77 13.46 -10.16
N ASN A 21 8.73 13.90 -9.35
CA ASN A 21 10.13 13.61 -9.62
C ASN A 21 10.54 12.19 -9.19
N VAL A 22 10.01 11.66 -8.09
CA VAL A 22 10.19 10.23 -7.74
C VAL A 22 9.66 9.36 -8.87
N SER A 23 8.44 9.63 -9.36
CA SER A 23 7.84 8.87 -10.46
C SER A 23 8.69 8.95 -11.74
N ALA A 24 9.16 10.15 -12.10
CA ALA A 24 10.00 10.35 -13.27
C ALA A 24 11.37 9.64 -13.17
N PHE A 25 12.01 9.64 -12.01
CA PHE A 25 13.30 8.95 -11.86
C PHE A 25 13.16 7.43 -11.76
N LEU A 26 12.09 6.91 -11.18
CA LEU A 26 11.75 5.48 -11.24
C LEU A 26 11.49 5.04 -12.69
N ALA A 27 10.73 5.82 -13.47
CA ALA A 27 10.50 5.56 -14.89
C ALA A 27 11.80 5.55 -15.71
N ARG A 28 12.71 6.48 -15.42
CA ARG A 28 14.06 6.52 -16.03
C ARG A 28 14.90 5.29 -15.68
N ALA A 29 14.66 4.68 -14.52
CA ALA A 29 15.24 3.41 -14.11
C ALA A 29 14.49 2.19 -14.69
N GLN A 30 13.69 2.38 -15.75
CA GLN A 30 12.97 1.34 -16.47
C GLN A 30 11.86 0.63 -15.65
N ARG A 31 11.32 1.32 -14.63
CA ARG A 31 10.13 0.87 -13.91
C ARG A 31 8.88 1.45 -14.54
N ARG A 32 7.85 0.65 -14.74
CA ARG A 32 6.53 1.13 -15.19
C ARG A 32 5.84 1.84 -14.02
N VAL A 33 5.62 3.15 -14.13
CA VAL A 33 5.07 3.97 -13.05
C VAL A 33 3.75 4.62 -13.44
N LEU A 34 2.74 4.50 -12.57
CA LEU A 34 1.53 5.29 -12.61
C LEU A 34 1.55 6.33 -11.49
N LEU A 35 1.47 7.62 -11.82
CA LEU A 35 1.20 8.67 -10.85
C LEU A 35 -0.31 8.96 -10.79
N VAL A 36 -0.93 8.80 -9.64
CA VAL A 36 -2.34 9.16 -9.40
C VAL A 36 -2.38 10.49 -8.67
N ASP A 37 -2.96 11.51 -9.30
CA ASP A 37 -3.20 12.80 -8.66
C ASP A 37 -4.52 12.74 -7.89
N MET A 38 -4.48 12.98 -6.58
CA MET A 38 -5.67 13.00 -5.71
C MET A 38 -5.91 14.39 -5.10
N ASP A 39 -5.13 15.41 -5.51
CA ASP A 39 -5.34 16.78 -5.07
C ASP A 39 -6.31 17.49 -6.02
N PRO A 40 -7.44 18.05 -5.52
CA PRO A 40 -8.36 18.84 -6.36
C PRO A 40 -7.69 20.03 -7.08
N GLN A 41 -6.51 20.47 -6.65
CA GLN A 41 -5.74 21.50 -7.37
C GLN A 41 -5.08 20.98 -8.65
N GLY A 42 -4.96 19.66 -8.84
CA GLY A 42 -4.43 19.05 -10.06
C GLY A 42 -2.99 19.43 -10.37
N HIS A 43 -2.17 19.76 -9.36
CA HIS A 43 -0.82 20.26 -9.60
C HIS A 43 0.13 19.18 -10.16
N ALA A 44 -0.05 17.91 -9.80
CA ALA A 44 0.75 16.83 -10.39
C ALA A 44 0.36 16.62 -11.86
N THR A 45 -0.94 16.66 -12.14
CA THR A 45 -1.51 16.62 -13.48
C THR A 45 -0.94 17.74 -14.36
N LEU A 46 -1.01 18.99 -13.90
CA LEU A 46 -0.45 20.14 -14.60
C LEU A 46 1.07 20.03 -14.76
N GLY A 47 1.77 19.53 -13.74
CA GLY A 47 3.22 19.36 -13.73
C GLY A 47 3.76 18.27 -14.66
N LEU A 48 2.89 17.38 -15.18
CA LEU A 48 3.27 16.31 -16.12
C LEU A 48 2.65 16.46 -17.51
N LEU A 49 1.42 16.96 -17.61
CA LEU A 49 0.73 17.16 -18.89
C LEU A 49 0.89 18.58 -19.43
N GLY A 50 1.38 19.52 -18.61
CA GLY A 50 1.52 20.92 -19.00
C GLY A 50 0.19 21.55 -19.40
N LYS A 51 0.17 22.32 -20.48
CA LYS A 51 -1.02 23.05 -20.97
C LYS A 51 -1.81 22.28 -22.02
N THR A 52 -1.73 20.94 -22.04
CA THR A 52 -2.56 20.14 -22.96
C THR A 52 -4.04 20.36 -22.69
N VAL A 53 -4.89 19.99 -23.66
CA VAL A 53 -6.34 19.99 -23.46
C VAL A 53 -6.67 19.21 -22.19
N PRO A 54 -7.48 19.78 -21.27
CA PRO A 54 -7.85 19.09 -20.04
C PRO A 54 -8.46 17.71 -20.35
N PRO A 55 -8.10 16.68 -19.59
CA PRO A 55 -8.72 15.35 -19.69
C PRO A 55 -10.25 15.44 -19.67
N SER A 56 -10.92 14.65 -20.50
CA SER A 56 -12.39 14.59 -20.52
C SER A 56 -12.99 13.85 -19.32
N LYS A 57 -12.16 13.07 -18.63
CA LYS A 57 -12.47 12.35 -17.38
C LYS A 57 -11.22 12.38 -16.50
N THR A 58 -11.42 12.44 -15.20
CA THR A 58 -10.37 12.47 -14.17
C THR A 58 -10.65 11.45 -13.07
N MET A 59 -9.84 11.47 -12.02
CA MET A 59 -10.08 10.69 -10.81
C MET A 59 -11.48 10.93 -10.23
N TYR A 60 -12.12 12.06 -10.51
CA TYR A 60 -13.50 12.31 -10.07
C TYR A 60 -14.47 11.25 -10.60
N GLU A 61 -14.48 10.96 -11.90
CA GLU A 61 -15.37 9.95 -12.49
C GLU A 61 -15.07 8.53 -12.00
N VAL A 62 -13.81 8.24 -11.64
CA VAL A 62 -13.42 6.92 -11.09
C VAL A 62 -13.93 6.75 -9.65
N LEU A 63 -13.90 7.83 -8.86
CA LEU A 63 -14.28 7.81 -7.45
C LEU A 63 -15.79 7.96 -7.24
N VAL A 64 -16.49 8.66 -8.12
CA VAL A 64 -17.95 8.74 -8.09
C VAL A 64 -18.52 7.49 -8.75
N GLN A 65 -18.95 6.52 -7.94
CA GLN A 65 -19.66 5.35 -8.46
C GLN A 65 -20.99 5.81 -9.07
N GLY A 66 -21.07 5.79 -10.41
CA GLY A 66 -22.25 6.29 -11.12
C GLY A 66 -23.51 5.50 -10.79
N SER A 67 -24.57 6.19 -10.38
CA SER A 67 -25.92 5.62 -10.15
C SER A 67 -26.65 5.16 -11.44
N GLY A 68 -25.92 4.89 -12.53
CA GLY A 68 -26.48 4.73 -13.88
C GLY A 68 -25.76 3.75 -14.80
N GLY A 69 -24.95 2.83 -14.27
CA GLY A 69 -24.53 1.62 -15.00
C GLY A 69 -23.29 1.71 -15.89
N ASN A 70 -22.57 2.83 -15.96
CA ASN A 70 -21.24 2.87 -16.59
C ASN A 70 -20.22 3.51 -15.64
N ARG A 71 -19.51 2.67 -14.86
CA ARG A 71 -18.44 3.09 -13.96
C ARG A 71 -17.19 3.36 -14.80
N ALA A 72 -16.65 4.58 -14.75
CA ALA A 72 -15.32 4.81 -15.31
C ALA A 72 -14.32 3.96 -14.53
N VAL A 73 -13.53 3.15 -15.23
CA VAL A 73 -12.43 2.41 -14.60
C VAL A 73 -11.18 3.26 -14.65
N LEU A 74 -10.23 2.99 -13.73
CA LEU A 74 -8.99 3.76 -13.66
C LEU A 74 -8.26 3.79 -15.01
N ARG A 75 -8.26 2.69 -15.76
CA ARG A 75 -7.67 2.60 -17.10
C ARG A 75 -8.22 3.62 -18.11
N ASP A 76 -9.48 4.05 -17.97
CA ASP A 76 -10.13 4.95 -18.94
C ASP A 76 -9.59 6.38 -18.89
N ILE A 77 -8.92 6.74 -17.80
CA ILE A 77 -8.45 8.11 -17.54
C ILE A 77 -6.93 8.23 -17.55
N ILE A 78 -6.21 7.14 -17.81
CA ILE A 78 -4.75 7.16 -17.78
C ILE A 78 -4.22 7.84 -19.04
N HIS A 79 -3.38 8.84 -18.83
CA HIS A 79 -2.66 9.55 -19.90
C HIS A 79 -1.19 9.21 -19.87
N SER A 80 -0.64 8.88 -21.03
CA SER A 80 0.80 8.68 -21.14
C SER A 80 1.55 10.01 -21.14
N VAL A 81 2.52 10.11 -20.24
CA VAL A 81 3.38 11.29 -20.11
C VAL A 81 4.68 11.07 -20.88
N ARG A 82 5.25 9.88 -20.73
CA ARG A 82 6.45 9.41 -21.43
C ARG A 82 6.60 7.91 -21.31
N GLU A 83 7.67 7.38 -21.90
CA GLU A 83 8.09 5.99 -21.68
C GLU A 83 8.16 5.67 -20.17
N ASN A 84 7.44 4.61 -19.80
CA ASN A 84 7.34 4.07 -18.43
C ASN A 84 6.73 5.03 -17.38
N LEU A 85 6.14 6.16 -17.77
CA LEU A 85 5.44 7.06 -16.85
C LEU A 85 4.10 7.48 -17.43
N ASP A 86 3.04 7.11 -16.72
CA ASP A 86 1.68 7.53 -17.00
C ASP A 86 1.09 8.28 -15.80
N VAL A 87 0.01 9.01 -16.02
CA VAL A 87 -0.68 9.79 -14.99
C VAL A 87 -2.20 9.54 -15.04
N ALA A 88 -2.79 9.33 -13.87
CA ALA A 88 -4.23 9.42 -13.66
C ALA A 88 -4.55 10.83 -13.12
N PRO A 89 -5.19 11.70 -13.93
CA PRO A 89 -5.28 13.12 -13.65
C PRO A 89 -6.36 13.45 -12.62
N ALA A 90 -6.20 14.59 -11.95
CA ALA A 90 -7.18 15.21 -11.07
C ALA A 90 -7.71 16.52 -11.63
N ASP A 91 -8.88 16.92 -11.14
CA ASP A 91 -9.43 18.26 -11.34
C ASP A 91 -10.14 18.75 -10.07
N ILE A 92 -10.65 19.98 -10.17
CA ILE A 92 -11.35 20.66 -9.09
C ILE A 92 -12.59 19.92 -8.59
N LEU A 93 -13.23 19.06 -9.40
CA LEU A 93 -14.45 18.35 -9.00
C LEU A 93 -14.19 17.36 -7.86
N LEU A 94 -12.94 16.91 -7.67
CA LEU A 94 -12.56 16.12 -6.49
C LEU A 94 -12.90 16.83 -5.16
N SER A 95 -13.00 18.16 -5.12
CA SER A 95 -13.41 18.88 -3.92
C SER A 95 -14.86 18.59 -3.50
N ALA A 96 -15.72 18.19 -4.44
CA ALA A 96 -17.10 17.82 -4.18
C ALA A 96 -17.26 16.36 -3.70
N LEU A 97 -16.19 15.56 -3.75
CA LEU A 97 -16.24 14.14 -3.44
C LEU A 97 -16.73 13.83 -2.01
N PRO A 98 -16.29 14.54 -0.94
CA PRO A 98 -16.78 14.26 0.41
C PRO A 98 -18.28 14.39 0.58
N GLU A 99 -18.89 15.39 -0.08
CA GLU A 99 -20.33 15.62 -0.09
C GLU A 99 -21.04 14.59 -0.97
N THR A 100 -20.48 14.30 -2.15
CA THR A 100 -21.04 13.33 -3.11
C THR A 100 -21.11 11.91 -2.55
N LEU A 101 -20.11 11.52 -1.75
CA LEU A 101 -20.02 10.19 -1.13
C LEU A 101 -20.52 10.19 0.32
N ALA A 102 -21.25 11.21 0.75
CA ALA A 102 -21.80 11.26 2.10
C ALA A 102 -22.77 10.09 2.34
N GLY A 103 -22.55 9.35 3.43
CA GLY A 103 -23.38 8.19 3.79
C GLY A 103 -23.11 6.91 3.00
N LEU A 104 -22.23 6.94 1.99
CA LEU A 104 -21.82 5.74 1.27
C LEU A 104 -20.90 4.88 2.16
N VAL A 105 -21.28 3.63 2.39
CA VAL A 105 -20.47 2.66 3.12
C VAL A 105 -19.24 2.30 2.29
N GLY A 106 -18.05 2.29 2.91
CA GLY A 106 -16.81 1.94 2.22
C GLY A 106 -16.28 3.01 1.27
N ARG A 107 -16.76 4.26 1.37
CA ARG A 107 -16.30 5.40 0.55
C ARG A 107 -14.79 5.68 0.66
N GLU A 108 -14.13 5.17 1.69
CA GLU A 108 -12.69 5.23 1.90
C GLU A 108 -11.92 4.16 1.10
N ASN A 109 -12.59 3.14 0.56
CA ASN A 109 -11.96 2.01 -0.14
C ASN A 109 -11.92 2.20 -1.67
N ILE A 110 -12.60 3.21 -2.20
CA ILE A 110 -12.91 3.30 -3.64
C ILE A 110 -11.65 3.30 -4.50
N LEU A 111 -10.60 4.04 -4.08
CA LEU A 111 -9.34 4.03 -4.81
C LEU A 111 -8.63 2.67 -4.74
N SER A 112 -8.63 2.02 -3.58
CA SER A 112 -8.04 0.68 -3.42
C SER A 112 -8.70 -0.33 -4.36
N ASP A 113 -10.03 -0.30 -4.43
CA ASP A 113 -10.80 -1.15 -5.35
C ASP A 113 -10.49 -0.83 -6.83
N ALA A 114 -10.35 0.47 -7.15
CA ALA A 114 -10.09 0.92 -8.52
C ALA A 114 -8.69 0.52 -9.02
N ILE A 115 -7.69 0.47 -8.14
CA ILE A 115 -6.31 0.13 -8.47
C ILE A 115 -6.16 -1.35 -8.87
N GLY A 116 -7.06 -2.23 -8.42
CA GLY A 116 -7.02 -3.66 -8.77
C GLY A 116 -6.97 -3.91 -10.29
N CYS A 117 -7.59 -3.06 -11.10
CA CYS A 117 -7.59 -3.22 -12.55
C CYS A 117 -6.25 -2.92 -13.25
N VAL A 118 -5.29 -2.30 -12.57
CA VAL A 118 -3.97 -1.93 -13.13
C VAL A 118 -2.78 -2.62 -12.44
N ALA A 119 -3.03 -3.51 -11.47
CA ALA A 119 -1.99 -4.08 -10.61
C ALA A 119 -0.87 -4.87 -11.34
N GLY A 120 -1.12 -5.34 -12.57
CA GLY A 120 -0.12 -6.02 -13.42
C GLY A 120 0.58 -5.12 -14.45
N ASP A 121 0.05 -3.91 -14.66
CA ASP A 121 0.51 -3.00 -15.72
C ASP A 121 1.68 -2.15 -15.24
N TYR A 122 1.79 -1.93 -13.92
CA TYR A 122 2.78 -1.05 -13.30
C TYR A 122 3.59 -1.75 -12.21
N ASP A 123 4.86 -1.39 -12.13
CA ASP A 123 5.75 -1.81 -11.06
C ASP A 123 5.53 -0.92 -9.83
N TYR A 124 5.28 0.38 -10.05
CA TYR A 124 5.02 1.39 -9.03
C TYR A 124 3.73 2.16 -9.29
N LEU A 125 2.99 2.41 -8.22
CA LEU A 125 1.90 3.39 -8.20
C LEU A 125 2.21 4.42 -7.12
N VAL A 126 2.34 5.68 -7.53
CA VAL A 126 2.59 6.82 -6.64
C VAL A 126 1.30 7.63 -6.53
N VAL A 127 0.89 8.04 -5.34
CA VAL A 127 -0.32 8.87 -5.14
C VAL A 127 0.07 10.24 -4.58
N ASP A 128 -0.25 11.32 -5.29
CA ASP A 128 -0.08 12.68 -4.79
C ASP A 128 -1.29 13.08 -3.94
N CYS A 129 -1.10 13.21 -2.62
CA CYS A 129 -2.19 13.49 -1.69
C CYS A 129 -2.44 15.00 -1.52
N PRO A 130 -3.70 15.43 -1.29
CA PRO A 130 -4.00 16.81 -0.95
C PRO A 130 -3.41 17.21 0.41
N PRO A 131 -3.30 18.51 0.71
CA PRO A 131 -2.72 19.01 1.97
C PRO A 131 -3.62 18.84 3.20
N ASN A 132 -4.79 18.22 3.10
CA ASN A 132 -5.73 18.04 4.21
C ASN A 132 -5.85 16.57 4.62
N VAL A 133 -6.21 16.32 5.89
CA VAL A 133 -6.62 14.99 6.34
C VAL A 133 -8.13 14.89 6.15
N GLY A 134 -8.55 14.13 5.15
CA GLY A 134 -9.95 13.97 4.78
C GLY A 134 -10.12 12.81 3.82
N LEU A 135 -11.33 12.65 3.27
CA LEU A 135 -11.72 11.46 2.51
C LEU A 135 -10.74 11.08 1.37
N LEU A 136 -10.22 12.07 0.63
CA LEU A 136 -9.26 11.85 -0.45
C LEU A 136 -7.94 11.27 0.06
N THR A 137 -7.39 11.85 1.12
CA THR A 137 -6.18 11.35 1.79
C THR A 137 -6.42 9.96 2.37
N PHE A 138 -7.57 9.69 2.98
CA PHE A 138 -7.92 8.34 3.47
C PHE A 138 -7.98 7.31 2.34
N ASN A 139 -8.57 7.65 1.18
CA ASN A 139 -8.57 6.79 0.00
C ASN A 139 -7.14 6.50 -0.48
N ALA A 140 -6.30 7.54 -0.59
CA ALA A 140 -4.90 7.40 -0.99
C ALA A 140 -4.11 6.49 -0.03
N LEU A 141 -4.30 6.67 1.28
CA LEU A 141 -3.61 5.90 2.29
C LEU A 141 -4.07 4.44 2.31
N LYS A 142 -5.37 4.15 2.23
CA LYS A 142 -5.87 2.77 2.12
C LYS A 142 -5.40 2.05 0.86
N ALA A 143 -5.17 2.78 -0.22
CA ALA A 143 -4.65 2.25 -1.47
C ALA A 143 -3.14 1.96 -1.44
N CYS A 144 -2.41 2.49 -0.46
CA CYS A 144 -0.94 2.47 -0.43
C CYS A 144 -0.39 1.66 0.75
N SER A 145 0.69 0.92 0.51
CA SER A 145 1.42 0.19 1.56
C SER A 145 2.53 1.02 2.20
N GLU A 146 2.98 2.07 1.50
CA GLU A 146 4.05 2.95 1.95
C GLU A 146 3.64 4.41 1.85
N ALA A 147 4.26 5.25 2.67
CA ALA A 147 4.10 6.69 2.60
C ALA A 147 5.44 7.41 2.61
N ILE A 148 5.67 8.26 1.61
CA ILE A 148 6.69 9.30 1.67
C ILE A 148 6.07 10.52 2.33
N VAL A 149 6.73 11.07 3.35
CA VAL A 149 6.26 12.24 4.10
C VAL A 149 7.25 13.40 3.90
N PRO A 150 7.07 14.25 2.86
CA PRO A 150 7.93 15.40 2.61
C PRO A 150 7.75 16.45 3.69
N MET A 151 8.83 16.95 4.28
CA MET A 151 8.77 18.00 5.30
C MET A 151 9.94 18.98 5.18
N ASP A 152 9.69 20.25 5.48
CA ASP A 152 10.75 21.25 5.61
C ASP A 152 11.44 21.14 6.98
N PRO A 153 12.75 21.44 7.10
CA PRO A 153 13.49 21.39 8.37
C PRO A 153 13.21 22.64 9.21
N SER A 154 11.96 22.81 9.63
CA SER A 154 11.51 23.90 10.51
C SER A 154 11.12 23.35 11.88
N PHE A 155 11.16 24.22 12.91
CA PHE A 155 10.78 23.86 14.28
C PHE A 155 9.37 23.26 14.37
N PHE A 156 8.42 23.83 13.61
CA PHE A 156 7.04 23.34 13.60
C PHE A 156 6.88 21.97 12.93
N SER A 157 7.86 21.56 12.13
CA SER A 157 7.79 20.30 11.39
C SER A 157 7.94 19.09 12.31
N LEU A 158 8.65 19.19 13.43
CA LEU A 158 8.72 18.15 14.46
C LEU A 158 7.34 17.87 15.08
N HIS A 159 6.57 18.92 15.41
CA HIS A 159 5.19 18.76 15.88
C HIS A 159 4.26 18.20 14.81
N GLY A 160 4.52 18.54 13.54
CA GLY A 160 3.77 18.02 12.39
C GLY A 160 3.92 16.51 12.20
N ILE A 161 5.12 15.96 12.47
CA ILE A 161 5.37 14.50 12.39
C ILE A 161 4.47 13.75 13.37
N GLY A 162 4.40 14.17 14.64
CA GLY A 162 3.64 13.46 15.68
C GLY A 162 2.18 13.26 15.28
N LYS A 163 1.51 14.35 14.87
CA LYS A 163 0.09 14.30 14.40
C LYS A 163 -0.11 13.43 13.17
N LEU A 164 0.88 13.41 12.27
CA LEU A 164 0.80 12.61 11.05
C LEU A 164 0.98 11.12 11.36
N LEU A 165 1.90 10.77 12.26
CA LEU A 165 2.05 9.39 12.75
C LEU A 165 0.80 8.93 13.51
N GLU A 166 0.22 9.79 14.37
CA GLU A 166 -1.07 9.52 15.03
C GLU A 166 -2.18 9.24 13.99
N THR A 167 -2.18 9.94 12.86
CA THR A 167 -3.14 9.70 11.77
C THR A 167 -2.97 8.31 11.17
N PHE A 168 -1.73 7.84 10.97
CA PHE A 168 -1.49 6.49 10.49
C PHE A 168 -1.87 5.42 11.52
N ASP A 169 -1.62 5.67 12.80
CA ASP A 169 -2.03 4.76 13.87
C ASP A 169 -3.55 4.64 13.96
N VAL A 170 -4.28 5.75 13.84
CA VAL A 170 -5.75 5.75 13.78
C VAL A 170 -6.24 4.97 12.57
N LEU A 171 -5.68 5.23 11.39
CA LEU A 171 -6.02 4.48 10.18
C LEU A 171 -5.79 2.98 10.36
N ALA A 172 -4.63 2.58 10.90
CA ALA A 172 -4.30 1.18 11.14
C ALA A 172 -5.30 0.52 12.11
N ARG A 173 -5.69 1.22 13.19
CA ARG A 173 -6.68 0.72 14.15
C ARG A 173 -8.08 0.58 13.58
N GLU A 174 -8.53 1.56 12.79
CA GLU A 174 -9.89 1.58 12.25
C GLU A 174 -10.08 0.61 11.08
N THR A 175 -9.00 0.30 10.36
CA THR A 175 -9.09 -0.37 9.05
C THR A 175 -8.28 -1.65 8.96
N GLY A 176 -7.40 -1.92 9.93
CA GLY A 176 -6.41 -3.00 9.87
C GLY A 176 -5.29 -2.76 8.85
N HIS A 177 -5.26 -1.59 8.20
CA HIS A 177 -4.31 -1.29 7.12
C HIS A 177 -3.08 -0.57 7.65
N HIS A 178 -1.94 -1.25 7.62
CA HIS A 178 -0.67 -0.71 8.06
C HIS A 178 0.08 -0.06 6.90
N ILE A 179 0.52 1.17 7.12
CA ILE A 179 1.34 1.92 6.17
C ILE A 179 2.74 2.06 6.77
N ALA A 180 3.77 1.85 5.96
CA ALA A 180 5.16 2.11 6.37
C ALA A 180 5.56 3.55 5.98
N PRO A 181 5.53 4.52 6.91
CA PRO A 181 5.92 5.88 6.61
C PRO A 181 7.43 6.07 6.64
N ARG A 182 7.94 6.84 5.68
CA ARG A 182 9.31 7.34 5.65
C ARG A 182 9.31 8.83 5.40
N VAL A 183 9.95 9.56 6.30
CA VAL A 183 10.08 11.01 6.19
C VAL A 183 11.17 11.40 5.21
N LEU A 184 10.85 12.35 4.33
CA LEU A 184 11.78 12.97 3.40
C LEU A 184 11.99 14.43 3.80
N VAL A 185 13.22 14.81 4.15
CA VAL A 185 13.54 16.22 4.37
C VAL A 185 13.64 16.92 3.02
N THR A 186 12.87 17.98 2.86
CA THR A 186 12.81 18.81 1.64
C THR A 186 13.12 20.27 1.95
N LEU A 187 13.30 21.08 0.90
CA LEU A 187 13.58 22.52 1.03
C LEU A 187 14.83 22.80 1.90
N TYR A 188 15.78 21.87 1.91
CA TYR A 188 16.95 21.95 2.77
C TYR A 188 17.90 23.06 2.29
N SER A 189 18.20 24.02 3.18
CA SER A 189 19.23 25.04 2.97
C SER A 189 20.40 24.78 3.91
N GLY A 190 21.34 23.93 3.48
CA GLY A 190 22.44 23.38 4.30
C GLY A 190 23.49 24.35 4.81
N ARG A 191 23.18 25.64 4.93
CA ARG A 191 24.08 26.71 5.40
C ARG A 191 23.90 27.06 6.87
N SER A 192 22.82 26.61 7.51
CA SER A 192 22.48 26.97 8.89
C SER A 192 22.75 25.83 9.88
N PRO A 193 23.58 26.05 10.92
CA PRO A 193 23.76 25.08 12.01
C PRO A 193 22.45 24.68 12.68
N PHE A 194 21.50 25.62 12.79
CA PHE A 194 20.15 25.35 13.32
C PHE A 194 19.39 24.35 12.45
N VAL A 195 19.41 24.53 11.13
CA VAL A 195 18.74 23.61 10.19
C VAL A 195 19.35 22.20 10.27
N LYS A 196 20.67 22.11 10.46
CA LYS A 196 21.33 20.82 10.68
C LYS A 196 20.87 20.15 11.98
N ALA A 197 20.84 20.90 13.09
CA ALA A 197 20.37 20.38 14.38
C ALA A 197 18.91 19.87 14.31
N VAL A 198 18.02 20.61 13.63
CA VAL A 198 16.62 20.19 13.43
C VAL A 198 16.55 18.89 12.62
N VAL A 199 17.35 18.74 11.57
CA VAL A 199 17.39 17.50 10.78
C VAL A 199 17.91 16.32 11.62
N ASP A 200 18.95 16.52 12.41
CA ASP A 200 19.50 15.49 13.28
C ASP A 200 18.46 15.07 14.34
N GLU A 201 17.70 16.01 14.90
CA GLU A 201 16.61 15.75 15.83
C GLU A 201 15.44 14.98 15.17
N ILE A 202 15.05 15.36 13.96
CA ILE A 202 14.04 14.63 13.17
C ILE A 202 14.48 13.19 12.96
N ARG A 203 15.72 12.97 12.54
CA ARG A 203 16.27 11.63 12.30
C ARG A 203 16.28 10.78 13.56
N HIS A 204 16.66 11.37 14.69
CA HIS A 204 16.67 10.68 15.98
C HIS A 204 15.27 10.22 16.40
N HIS A 205 14.24 11.08 16.25
CA HIS A 205 12.86 10.73 16.61
C HIS A 205 12.23 9.66 15.72
N LEU A 206 12.70 9.52 14.48
CA LEU A 206 12.08 8.63 13.50
C LEU A 206 12.63 7.21 13.51
N ASP A 207 13.74 6.96 14.21
CA ASP A 207 14.33 5.63 14.40
C ASP A 207 14.40 4.78 13.11
N GLY A 208 15.08 5.32 12.10
CA GLY A 208 15.22 4.67 10.78
C GLY A 208 14.03 4.86 9.81
N ARG A 209 12.91 5.45 10.24
CA ARG A 209 11.76 5.80 9.37
C ARG A 209 11.97 7.11 8.59
N HIS A 210 13.15 7.30 8.01
CA HIS A 210 13.50 8.47 7.23
C HIS A 210 14.41 8.11 6.05
N PHE A 211 14.36 8.91 5.00
CA PHE A 211 15.32 8.84 3.91
C PHE A 211 16.66 9.45 4.32
N GLN A 212 17.75 8.82 3.91
CA GLN A 212 19.09 9.41 4.04
C GLN A 212 19.23 10.63 3.13
N THR A 213 18.61 10.55 1.95
CA THR A 213 18.55 11.64 0.99
C THR A 213 17.78 12.84 1.54
N VAL A 214 18.30 14.05 1.29
CA VAL A 214 17.60 15.31 1.54
C VAL A 214 17.42 16.06 0.23
N ILE A 215 16.25 16.68 0.03
CA ILE A 215 15.99 17.51 -1.15
C ILE A 215 16.35 18.96 -0.84
N ARG A 216 17.38 19.48 -1.50
CA ARG A 216 17.84 20.85 -1.33
C ARG A 216 16.84 21.83 -1.94
N TYR A 217 16.75 23.02 -1.35
CA TYR A 217 16.02 24.12 -1.98
C TYR A 217 16.61 24.41 -3.36
N SER A 218 15.79 24.32 -4.40
CA SER A 218 16.21 24.57 -5.78
C SER A 218 15.13 25.31 -6.56
N VAL A 219 15.46 26.51 -7.04
CA VAL A 219 14.59 27.29 -7.94
C VAL A 219 14.29 26.50 -9.22
N LYS A 220 15.21 25.63 -9.66
CA LYS A 220 15.03 24.78 -10.85
C LYS A 220 13.88 23.79 -10.73
N LEU A 221 13.53 23.34 -9.52
CA LEU A 221 12.36 22.49 -9.31
C LEU A 221 11.05 23.26 -9.56
N ALA A 222 10.96 24.49 -9.09
CA ALA A 222 9.80 25.35 -9.33
C ALA A 222 9.68 25.76 -10.80
N GLU A 223 10.79 26.08 -11.45
CA GLU A 223 10.82 26.34 -12.89
C GLU A 223 10.40 25.09 -13.69
N ALA A 224 10.93 23.91 -13.39
CA ALA A 224 10.53 22.68 -14.09
C ALA A 224 9.02 22.43 -14.00
N ALA A 225 8.46 22.57 -12.79
CA ALA A 225 7.02 22.43 -12.57
C ALA A 225 6.19 23.47 -13.37
N SER A 226 6.63 24.73 -13.45
CA SER A 226 5.91 25.75 -14.24
C SER A 226 5.97 25.50 -15.75
N HIS A 227 6.97 24.74 -16.20
CA HIS A 227 7.08 24.24 -17.57
C HIS A 227 6.32 22.92 -17.82
N GLY A 228 5.69 22.34 -16.79
CA GLY A 228 4.95 21.09 -16.92
C GLY A 228 5.84 19.88 -17.23
N VAL A 229 7.08 19.88 -16.72
CA VAL A 229 8.03 18.79 -16.92
C VAL A 229 8.76 18.41 -15.63
N PRO A 230 9.13 17.12 -15.45
CA PRO A 230 10.04 16.71 -14.38
C PRO A 230 11.42 17.39 -14.46
N ILE A 231 12.11 17.47 -13.32
CA ILE A 231 13.46 18.07 -13.26
C ILE A 231 14.47 17.34 -14.15
N ALA A 232 14.25 16.03 -14.35
CA ALA A 232 15.09 15.17 -15.16
C ALA A 232 15.19 15.63 -16.62
N ASP A 233 14.16 16.31 -17.12
CA ASP A 233 14.11 16.81 -18.49
C ASP A 233 14.42 18.30 -18.57
N TYR A 234 14.14 19.03 -17.49
CA TYR A 234 14.38 20.46 -17.43
C TYR A 234 15.85 20.80 -17.18
N CYS A 235 16.50 20.17 -16.19
CA CYS A 235 17.87 20.50 -15.81
C CYS A 235 18.62 19.31 -15.23
N ARG A 236 19.53 18.72 -16.03
CA ARG A 236 20.37 17.57 -15.62
C ARG A 236 21.58 17.93 -14.74
N ARG A 237 21.91 19.21 -14.64
CA ARG A 237 23.06 19.72 -13.88
C ARG A 237 22.58 20.70 -12.81
N CYS A 238 21.81 20.19 -11.85
CA CYS A 238 21.35 20.97 -10.71
C CYS A 238 21.14 20.08 -9.48
N ALA A 239 21.05 20.72 -8.31
CA ALA A 239 20.83 20.05 -7.05
C ALA A 239 19.57 19.17 -7.05
N GLY A 240 18.45 19.67 -7.58
CA GLY A 240 17.19 18.92 -7.63
C GLY A 240 17.28 17.63 -8.44
N PHE A 241 18.08 17.62 -9.52
CA PHE A 241 18.32 16.40 -10.29
C PHE A 241 19.10 15.37 -9.48
N GLU A 242 20.22 15.77 -8.88
CA GLU A 242 21.07 14.91 -8.06
C GLU A 242 20.29 14.34 -6.87
N ASP A 243 19.51 15.18 -6.19
CA ASP A 243 18.77 14.81 -4.99
C ASP A 243 17.66 13.80 -5.32
N TYR A 244 16.85 14.03 -6.36
CA TYR A 244 15.81 13.07 -6.74
C TYR A 244 16.35 11.80 -7.40
N GLN A 245 17.50 11.87 -8.08
CA GLN A 245 18.20 10.68 -8.56
C GLN A 245 18.64 9.79 -7.39
N THR A 246 19.20 10.40 -6.35
CA THR A 246 19.65 9.70 -5.14
C THR A 246 18.45 9.12 -4.38
N LEU A 247 17.37 9.89 -4.24
CA LEU A 247 16.14 9.41 -3.59
C LEU A 247 15.53 8.22 -4.33
N ALA A 248 15.48 8.26 -5.67
CA ALA A 248 14.96 7.14 -6.45
C ALA A 248 15.83 5.89 -6.31
N ALA A 249 17.16 6.04 -6.24
CA ALA A 249 18.06 4.93 -5.96
C ALA A 249 17.80 4.32 -4.57
N GLU A 250 17.56 5.16 -3.55
CA GLU A 250 17.21 4.70 -2.20
C GLU A 250 15.86 3.94 -2.19
N VAL A 251 14.86 4.42 -2.95
CA VAL A 251 13.59 3.71 -3.11
C VAL A 251 13.80 2.36 -3.82
N LEU A 252 14.60 2.29 -4.88
CA LEU A 252 14.90 1.04 -5.60
C LEU A 252 15.69 0.05 -4.73
N GLN A 253 16.60 0.54 -3.89
CA GLN A 253 17.31 -0.31 -2.94
C GLN A 253 16.34 -0.97 -1.95
N GLN A 254 15.38 -0.22 -1.41
CA GLN A 254 14.35 -0.78 -0.53
C GLN A 254 13.49 -1.82 -1.26
N GLU A 255 13.23 -1.66 -2.55
CA GLU A 255 12.54 -2.68 -3.36
C GLU A 255 13.37 -3.97 -3.40
N ALA A 256 14.68 -3.87 -3.65
CA ALA A 256 15.57 -5.03 -3.65
C ALA A 256 15.60 -5.72 -2.28
N GLU A 257 15.75 -4.97 -1.18
CA GLU A 257 15.73 -5.50 0.18
C GLU A 257 14.41 -6.20 0.50
N LEU A 258 13.26 -5.64 0.06
CA LEU A 258 11.96 -6.30 0.22
C LEU A 258 11.84 -7.56 -0.63
N LEU A 259 12.44 -7.61 -1.82
CA LEU A 259 12.47 -8.81 -2.67
C LEU A 259 13.42 -9.88 -2.13
N GLU A 260 14.53 -9.50 -1.49
CA GLU A 260 15.49 -10.40 -0.84
C GLU A 260 15.01 -10.91 0.52
N ALA A 261 14.29 -10.09 1.28
CA ALA A 261 13.66 -10.47 2.54
C ALA A 261 12.44 -11.38 2.33
N ARG A 262 11.89 -11.44 1.11
CA ARG A 262 10.98 -12.52 0.73
C ARG A 262 11.81 -13.79 0.59
N PRO A 263 11.51 -14.87 1.34
CA PRO A 263 12.27 -16.11 1.23
C PRO A 263 12.35 -16.51 -0.24
N ALA A 264 13.57 -16.69 -0.74
CA ALA A 264 13.83 -17.08 -2.10
C ALA A 264 13.07 -18.38 -2.39
N THR A 265 12.02 -18.30 -3.20
CA THR A 265 11.44 -19.46 -3.84
C THR A 265 12.49 -19.95 -4.83
N THR A 266 13.27 -20.93 -4.38
CA THR A 266 14.30 -21.58 -5.18
C THR A 266 13.64 -22.08 -6.47
N PRO A 267 14.15 -21.76 -7.67
CA PRO A 267 13.64 -22.34 -8.90
C PRO A 267 13.82 -23.85 -8.81
N ALA A 268 12.74 -24.60 -9.01
CA ALA A 268 12.73 -26.06 -8.97
C ALA A 268 13.82 -26.64 -9.88
N SER A 269 15.00 -26.91 -9.31
CA SER A 269 16.02 -27.70 -9.97
C SER A 269 15.57 -29.15 -9.88
N THR A 270 15.40 -29.75 -11.05
CA THR A 270 15.21 -31.17 -11.28
C THR A 270 16.28 -31.94 -10.49
N ARG A 271 15.91 -32.49 -9.33
CA ARG A 271 16.70 -33.49 -8.62
C ARG A 271 15.78 -34.63 -8.22
N GLU A 272 16.27 -35.80 -8.57
CA GLU A 272 15.63 -37.09 -8.46
C GLU A 272 15.18 -37.41 -7.05
N ALA A 273 14.10 -38.19 -6.98
CA ALA A 273 13.47 -38.69 -5.78
C ALA A 273 14.48 -39.30 -4.80
N GLY A 274 14.61 -38.67 -3.64
CA GLY A 274 15.25 -39.20 -2.45
C GLY A 274 14.38 -38.82 -1.25
N ALA A 275 13.82 -39.84 -0.61
CA ALA A 275 12.86 -39.73 0.48
C ALA A 275 13.41 -38.98 1.72
N GLY A 276 12.56 -38.16 2.35
CA GLY A 276 12.75 -37.70 3.73
C GLY A 276 12.37 -36.22 3.96
N ASP A 277 11.28 -36.01 4.70
CA ASP A 277 10.78 -34.77 5.31
C ASP A 277 10.34 -33.61 4.38
N ASP A 278 9.13 -33.80 3.86
CA ASP A 278 8.32 -32.84 3.11
C ASP A 278 7.36 -32.13 4.09
N TRP A 279 7.74 -30.97 4.65
CA TRP A 279 6.80 -30.13 5.39
C TRP A 279 5.96 -29.30 4.40
N LEU A 280 4.86 -29.94 3.99
CA LEU A 280 3.62 -29.42 3.40
C LEU A 280 3.26 -27.98 3.84
N LEU A 281 2.61 -27.09 3.08
CA LEU A 281 2.65 -26.58 1.69
C LEU A 281 1.60 -25.42 1.68
N PRO A 282 1.63 -24.50 0.69
CA PRO A 282 0.97 -23.19 0.63
C PRO A 282 -0.54 -23.22 0.29
N SER A 283 -1.31 -24.19 0.80
CA SER A 283 -2.74 -24.31 0.48
C SER A 283 -3.58 -24.90 1.62
N ALA A 284 -3.26 -24.56 2.87
CA ALA A 284 -4.16 -24.89 3.97
C ALA A 284 -5.45 -24.05 3.88
N PRO A 285 -6.64 -24.64 4.15
CA PRO A 285 -6.84 -25.99 4.68
C PRO A 285 -6.64 -27.09 3.62
N ALA A 286 -5.93 -28.17 3.97
CA ALA A 286 -5.55 -29.26 3.06
C ALA A 286 -6.04 -30.63 3.56
N ALA A 287 -6.40 -31.56 2.65
CA ALA A 287 -6.74 -32.92 3.03
C ALA A 287 -5.51 -33.68 3.54
N THR A 288 -5.65 -34.44 4.63
CA THR A 288 -4.67 -35.42 5.09
C THR A 288 -5.37 -36.75 5.39
N PRO A 289 -4.65 -37.88 5.48
CA PRO A 289 -5.24 -39.16 5.86
C PRO A 289 -5.94 -39.15 7.24
N GLU A 290 -5.60 -38.19 8.10
CA GLU A 290 -6.12 -38.09 9.46
C GLU A 290 -7.24 -37.04 9.62
N GLY A 291 -7.51 -36.23 8.60
CA GLY A 291 -8.51 -35.16 8.61
C GLY A 291 -8.07 -33.96 7.75
N VAL A 292 -8.68 -32.80 7.97
CA VAL A 292 -8.29 -31.55 7.30
C VAL A 292 -7.23 -30.84 8.12
N LEU A 293 -6.06 -30.59 7.52
CA LEU A 293 -4.98 -29.80 8.08
C LEU A 293 -5.29 -28.31 7.92
N PHE A 294 -5.40 -27.61 9.04
CA PHE A 294 -5.42 -26.16 9.12
C PHE A 294 -4.03 -25.66 9.45
N ALA A 295 -3.58 -24.59 8.79
CA ALA A 295 -2.28 -23.99 9.06
C ALA A 295 -2.33 -22.47 8.92
N ILE A 296 -1.68 -21.76 9.85
CA ILE A 296 -1.50 -20.30 9.78
C ILE A 296 -0.07 -19.94 10.16
N GLU A 297 0.54 -19.04 9.40
CA GLU A 297 1.83 -18.46 9.77
C GLU A 297 1.61 -17.34 10.80
N ALA A 298 2.15 -17.52 12.00
CA ALA A 298 2.04 -16.56 13.09
C ALA A 298 3.36 -16.54 13.89
N VAL A 299 4.39 -15.99 13.26
CA VAL A 299 5.74 -15.89 13.82
C VAL A 299 5.73 -14.99 15.05
N GLY A 300 6.14 -15.54 16.20
CA GLY A 300 6.17 -14.83 17.47
C GLY A 300 4.86 -14.84 18.25
N ALA A 301 3.80 -15.47 17.74
CA ALA A 301 2.59 -15.70 18.51
C ALA A 301 2.88 -16.63 19.71
N THR A 302 2.18 -16.41 20.82
CA THR A 302 2.31 -17.27 22.02
C THR A 302 1.23 -18.34 22.07
N HIS A 303 0.05 -18.06 21.52
CA HIS A 303 -1.09 -18.97 21.54
C HIS A 303 -1.88 -18.83 20.24
N VAL A 304 -2.16 -19.95 19.56
CA VAL A 304 -3.02 -19.97 18.36
C VAL A 304 -4.07 -21.06 18.51
N GLN A 305 -5.32 -20.70 18.25
CA GLN A 305 -6.46 -21.60 18.34
C GLN A 305 -7.26 -21.59 17.04
N LEU A 306 -7.92 -22.71 16.73
CA LEU A 306 -8.82 -22.86 15.59
C LEU A 306 -10.27 -22.90 16.06
N ALA A 307 -11.11 -21.99 15.59
CA ALA A 307 -12.53 -21.91 15.94
C ALA A 307 -13.39 -21.95 14.69
N GLY A 308 -14.52 -22.67 14.72
CA GLY A 308 -15.42 -22.78 13.59
C GLY A 308 -16.69 -23.58 13.92
N ASP A 309 -17.47 -23.86 12.87
CA ASP A 309 -18.74 -24.57 13.01
C ASP A 309 -18.58 -25.99 13.61
N PHE A 310 -17.39 -26.59 13.51
CA PHE A 310 -17.09 -27.94 14.01
C PHE A 310 -16.73 -28.02 15.49
N ASN A 311 -16.52 -26.90 16.17
CA ASN A 311 -16.29 -26.84 17.62
C ASN A 311 -17.18 -25.80 18.30
N ASP A 312 -18.34 -25.50 17.72
CA ASP A 312 -19.31 -24.52 18.22
C ASP A 312 -18.68 -23.14 18.52
N TRP A 313 -17.64 -22.77 17.75
CA TRP A 313 -16.87 -21.54 17.95
C TRP A 313 -16.24 -21.40 19.35
N ALA A 314 -16.05 -22.52 20.05
CA ALA A 314 -15.45 -22.56 21.39
C ALA A 314 -13.93 -22.45 21.34
N SER A 315 -13.38 -21.58 22.20
CA SER A 315 -11.94 -21.39 22.35
C SER A 315 -11.26 -22.41 23.27
N ASP A 316 -12.00 -23.31 23.93
CA ASP A 316 -11.43 -24.33 24.82
C ASP A 316 -11.12 -25.64 24.06
N GLY A 317 -9.91 -26.20 24.22
CA GLY A 317 -9.45 -27.41 23.53
C GLY A 317 -9.05 -27.24 22.05
N SER A 318 -8.98 -26.00 21.59
CA SER A 318 -8.84 -25.63 20.18
C SER A 318 -7.41 -25.25 19.75
N ASP A 319 -6.43 -25.47 20.62
CA ASP A 319 -5.02 -25.07 20.42
C ASP A 319 -4.37 -25.76 19.22
N MET A 320 -3.58 -24.99 18.48
CA MET A 320 -2.78 -25.43 17.35
C MET A 320 -1.34 -25.69 17.79
N GLU A 321 -0.60 -26.51 17.03
CA GLU A 321 0.78 -26.89 17.35
C GLU A 321 1.78 -26.06 16.51
N PRO A 322 2.75 -25.38 17.14
CA PRO A 322 3.74 -24.58 16.43
C PRO A 322 4.86 -25.46 15.85
N ILE A 323 5.11 -25.32 14.55
CA ILE A 323 6.19 -25.98 13.81
C ILE A 323 6.86 -24.91 12.92
N GLY A 324 8.06 -24.47 13.31
CA GLY A 324 8.87 -23.55 12.48
C GLY A 324 8.23 -22.18 12.22
N GLY A 325 7.35 -21.68 13.11
CA GLY A 325 6.63 -20.40 12.94
C GLY A 325 5.24 -20.52 12.30
N VAL A 326 4.88 -21.72 11.84
CA VAL A 326 3.55 -22.07 11.35
C VAL A 326 2.83 -22.86 12.43
N TRP A 327 1.58 -22.51 12.70
CA TRP A 327 0.71 -23.19 13.64
C TRP A 327 -0.20 -24.13 12.88
N THR A 328 -0.25 -25.39 13.27
CA THR A 328 -0.98 -26.44 12.54
C THR A 328 -1.96 -27.19 13.42
N LYS A 329 -3.07 -27.67 12.84
CA LYS A 329 -4.01 -28.57 13.51
C LYS A 329 -4.75 -29.42 12.50
N VAL A 330 -4.86 -30.71 12.75
CA VAL A 330 -5.68 -31.62 11.93
C VAL A 330 -7.04 -31.81 12.61
N VAL A 331 -8.13 -31.56 11.89
CA VAL A 331 -9.51 -31.75 12.38
C VAL A 331 -10.24 -32.75 11.49
N LYS A 332 -10.87 -33.75 12.10
CA LYS A 332 -11.73 -34.70 11.39
C LYS A 332 -13.08 -34.05 11.10
N LEU A 333 -13.34 -33.75 9.84
CA LEU A 333 -14.58 -33.14 9.38
C LEU A 333 -15.33 -34.09 8.44
N PRO A 334 -16.62 -34.38 8.67
CA PRO A 334 -17.44 -35.05 7.67
C PRO A 334 -17.64 -34.17 6.42
N PRO A 335 -18.15 -34.72 5.31
CA PRO A 335 -18.51 -33.93 4.15
C PRO A 335 -19.53 -32.85 4.52
N GLY A 336 -19.29 -31.62 4.05
CA GLY A 336 -20.09 -30.47 4.45
C GLY A 336 -19.38 -29.14 4.22
N ARG A 337 -20.11 -28.05 4.44
CA ARG A 337 -19.60 -26.68 4.39
C ARG A 337 -19.44 -26.15 5.81
N TYR A 338 -18.26 -25.63 6.11
CA TYR A 338 -17.85 -25.16 7.43
C TYR A 338 -17.30 -23.75 7.34
N ARG A 339 -17.63 -22.92 8.33
CA ARG A 339 -16.98 -21.64 8.59
C ARG A 339 -15.96 -21.81 9.70
N TYR A 340 -14.83 -21.12 9.59
CA TYR A 340 -13.78 -21.13 10.60
C TYR A 340 -12.96 -19.84 10.60
N ARG A 341 -12.22 -19.64 11.69
CA ARG A 341 -11.26 -18.56 11.94
C ARG A 341 -10.14 -19.05 12.85
N TYR A 342 -9.05 -18.31 12.84
CA TYR A 342 -7.96 -18.46 13.79
C TYR A 342 -8.09 -17.44 14.92
N VAL A 343 -7.69 -17.82 16.13
CA VAL A 343 -7.56 -16.91 17.28
C VAL A 343 -6.08 -16.89 17.65
N VAL A 344 -5.37 -15.83 17.25
CA VAL A 344 -3.94 -15.64 17.50
C VAL A 344 -3.78 -14.64 18.62
N ASP A 345 -3.24 -15.06 19.77
CA ASP A 345 -3.08 -14.25 20.99
C ASP A 345 -4.36 -13.48 21.40
N GLY A 346 -5.52 -14.13 21.25
CA GLY A 346 -6.84 -13.58 21.56
C GLY A 346 -7.46 -12.71 20.46
N GLN A 347 -6.78 -12.51 19.33
CA GLN A 347 -7.29 -11.78 18.18
C GLN A 347 -7.83 -12.73 17.10
N TRP A 348 -9.06 -12.50 16.67
CA TRP A 348 -9.71 -13.27 15.61
C TRP A 348 -9.17 -12.87 14.23
N GLN A 349 -8.71 -13.85 13.47
CA GLN A 349 -8.14 -13.68 12.14
C GLN A 349 -8.79 -14.66 11.16
N ASN A 350 -8.96 -14.20 9.92
CA ASN A 350 -9.33 -15.09 8.83
C ASN A 350 -8.11 -15.87 8.38
N ASP A 351 -8.36 -16.99 7.71
CA ASP A 351 -7.30 -17.72 7.06
C ASP A 351 -6.71 -16.88 5.91
N PRO A 352 -5.44 -16.42 6.01
CA PRO A 352 -4.82 -15.61 4.96
C PRO A 352 -4.61 -16.38 3.65
N LEU A 353 -4.61 -17.71 3.72
CA LEU A 353 -4.43 -18.61 2.57
C LEU A 353 -5.76 -18.97 1.91
N ASN A 354 -6.90 -18.64 2.53
CA ASN A 354 -8.22 -18.91 2.00
C ASN A 354 -8.93 -17.63 1.54
N ALA A 355 -9.01 -17.45 0.24
CA ALA A 355 -9.68 -16.31 -0.37
C ALA A 355 -11.23 -16.39 -0.29
N VAL A 356 -11.79 -17.56 0.03
CA VAL A 356 -13.24 -17.74 0.09
C VAL A 356 -13.75 -17.44 1.49
N VAL A 357 -14.57 -16.40 1.61
CA VAL A 357 -15.11 -15.91 2.88
C VAL A 357 -16.60 -15.60 2.80
N GLU A 358 -17.31 -15.66 3.92
CA GLU A 358 -18.74 -15.33 4.05
C GLU A 358 -18.98 -14.29 5.15
N PRO A 359 -19.95 -13.37 5.03
CA PRO A 359 -20.26 -12.42 6.10
C PRO A 359 -20.63 -13.11 7.42
N SER A 360 -19.96 -12.72 8.50
CA SER A 360 -20.19 -13.29 9.83
C SER A 360 -21.42 -12.64 10.51
N PRO A 361 -22.27 -13.40 11.22
CA PRO A 361 -23.40 -12.85 11.98
C PRO A 361 -23.00 -11.83 13.08
N TYR A 362 -21.73 -11.87 13.51
CA TYR A 362 -21.19 -11.01 14.57
C TYR A 362 -20.31 -9.87 14.03
N GLY A 363 -20.30 -9.65 12.70
CA GLY A 363 -19.49 -8.65 12.01
C GLY A 363 -18.17 -9.20 11.49
N GLY A 364 -17.74 -8.72 10.32
CA GLY A 364 -16.57 -9.24 9.58
C GLY A 364 -16.94 -10.38 8.61
N HIS A 365 -15.96 -11.17 8.21
CA HIS A 365 -16.15 -12.34 7.34
C HIS A 365 -15.49 -13.58 7.96
N ASP A 366 -16.05 -14.76 7.75
CA ASP A 366 -15.51 -16.06 8.18
C ASP A 366 -14.93 -16.82 6.97
N SER A 367 -13.82 -17.54 7.14
CA SER A 367 -13.24 -18.37 6.07
C SER A 367 -14.10 -19.61 5.83
N ILE A 368 -14.30 -19.97 4.56
CA ILE A 368 -15.16 -21.11 4.18
C ILE A 368 -14.31 -22.30 3.77
N LEU A 369 -14.61 -23.45 4.36
CA LEU A 369 -14.12 -24.76 3.94
C LEU A 369 -15.29 -25.61 3.46
N VAL A 370 -15.19 -26.16 2.25
CA VAL A 370 -16.10 -27.21 1.78
C VAL A 370 -15.33 -28.52 1.77
N VAL A 371 -15.87 -29.55 2.40
CA VAL A 371 -15.32 -30.91 2.41
C VAL A 371 -16.22 -31.79 1.56
N ASP A 372 -15.67 -32.38 0.49
CA ASP A 372 -16.41 -33.28 -0.40
C ASP A 372 -16.61 -34.68 0.22
N ASP A 373 -17.45 -35.51 -0.41
CA ASP A 373 -17.72 -36.91 -0.01
C ASP A 373 -16.45 -37.80 0.11
N ALA A 374 -15.34 -37.37 -0.49
CA ALA A 374 -14.02 -38.00 -0.38
C ALA A 374 -13.15 -37.49 0.79
N GLY A 375 -13.68 -36.60 1.65
CA GLY A 375 -12.96 -36.02 2.79
C GLY A 375 -11.90 -34.98 2.42
N SER A 376 -11.92 -34.47 1.19
CA SER A 376 -10.95 -33.49 0.67
C SER A 376 -11.57 -32.09 0.55
N PRO A 377 -10.79 -31.00 0.76
CA PRO A 377 -11.25 -29.64 0.51
C PRO A 377 -11.64 -29.46 -0.95
N ALA A 378 -12.85 -28.96 -1.17
CA ALA A 378 -13.38 -28.59 -2.47
C ALA A 378 -13.30 -27.07 -2.65
N HIS A 379 -13.03 -26.60 -3.87
CA HIS A 379 -13.18 -25.19 -4.19
C HIS A 379 -14.66 -24.82 -4.13
N ALA A 380 -15.03 -23.99 -3.15
CA ALA A 380 -16.34 -23.35 -3.10
C ALA A 380 -16.48 -22.40 -4.30
N ASN A 381 -17.29 -22.80 -5.28
CA ASN A 381 -17.74 -21.92 -6.37
C ASN A 381 -18.75 -20.89 -5.87
#